data_AF-A0ABD3IUW6-F1
#
_entry.id   AF-A0ABD3IUW6-F1
#
_cell.length_a   1.000
_cell.length_b   1.000
_cell.length_c   1.000
_cell.angle_alpha   90.00
_cell.angle_beta   90.00
_cell.angle_gamma   90.00
#
_symmetry.space_group_name_H-M   'P 1'
#
loop_
_entity.id
_entity.type
_entity.pdbx_description
1 polymer ?
#
loop_
_entity_poly.entity_id
_entity_poly.type
_entity_poly.pdbx_seq_one_letter_code
_entity_poly.pdbx_strand_id
1 'polypeptide(L)'
;MSTARSFIPMSTAATAPSTTAAAAAAPSSSRSFKIVFRSMQSLVLLVFLIGAVITVARLILNPRPPAFRLDSLSLSGLPNVSDASSPPPKFDVRIRLTATNPNKKFGVVIGGVNLCLALIPSKCQLRPSSHNNKSSSEHYIGERRHGSFEVKASPSPGRGRRSKRSFQFTVDELLRKGSEVMSVKMDVSVKFMHAYWPSKRGSVVVECKDLRVGLSSTHIGNLKDGGKDCSVRFA
;
A
#
# COMPACT_ATOMS: atom_id res chain seq x y z
N MET A 1 98.14 0.97 52.10
CA MET A 1 99.22 0.35 51.32
C MET A 1 98.90 -1.11 51.14
N SER A 2 98.48 -1.55 49.95
CA SER A 2 98.86 -2.86 49.38
C SER A 2 98.30 -2.98 47.96
N THR A 3 99.04 -3.69 47.15
CA THR A 3 99.25 -3.50 45.72
C THR A 3 98.37 -4.37 44.82
N ALA A 4 98.26 -3.89 43.58
CA ALA A 4 97.64 -4.47 42.39
C ALA A 4 98.10 -5.90 42.00
N ARG A 5 97.23 -6.59 41.23
CA ARG A 5 97.50 -7.45 40.05
C ARG A 5 96.15 -8.04 39.58
N SER A 6 95.54 -7.60 38.48
CA SER A 6 95.86 -7.79 37.04
C SER A 6 95.67 -9.22 36.50
N PHE A 7 94.41 -9.54 36.17
CA PHE A 7 93.84 -10.07 34.90
C PHE A 7 94.60 -11.05 33.96
N ILE A 8 93.96 -12.23 33.75
CA ILE A 8 93.62 -12.99 32.48
C ILE A 8 94.80 -13.55 31.63
N PRO A 9 94.79 -14.81 31.06
CA PRO A 9 93.75 -15.43 30.18
C PRO A 9 93.42 -16.92 30.47
N MET A 10 92.25 -17.47 30.10
CA MET A 10 91.57 -17.64 28.79
C MET A 10 92.26 -18.66 27.85
N SER A 11 91.81 -19.92 27.91
CA SER A 11 91.80 -20.86 26.78
C SER A 11 90.84 -22.00 27.10
N THR A 12 89.64 -21.89 26.55
CA THR A 12 88.59 -22.90 26.61
C THR A 12 88.70 -23.81 25.39
N ALA A 13 88.55 -25.10 25.63
CA ALA A 13 88.79 -26.19 24.70
C ALA A 13 87.89 -26.16 23.45
N ALA A 14 88.48 -26.58 22.34
CA ALA A 14 87.81 -26.98 21.12
C ALA A 14 87.25 -28.41 21.25
N THR A 15 86.04 -28.69 20.74
CA THR A 15 85.69 -29.97 20.09
C THR A 15 84.46 -29.78 19.19
N ALA A 16 84.76 -29.88 17.88
CA ALA A 16 84.05 -30.39 16.70
C ALA A 16 82.50 -30.62 16.64
N PRO A 17 81.95 -30.71 15.41
CA PRO A 17 80.56 -30.45 15.07
C PRO A 17 79.71 -31.73 14.95
N SER A 18 78.41 -31.61 15.22
CA SER A 18 77.41 -32.60 14.81
C SER A 18 76.36 -31.93 13.93
N THR A 19 76.47 -32.20 12.63
CA THR A 19 75.50 -31.94 11.58
C THR A 19 74.23 -32.75 11.84
N THR A 20 73.13 -32.11 12.23
CA THR A 20 71.79 -32.70 12.12
C THR A 20 71.00 -31.96 11.06
N ALA A 21 70.70 -32.71 10.00
CA ALA A 21 69.90 -32.32 8.86
C ALA A 21 68.43 -32.05 9.25
N ALA A 22 67.88 -31.06 8.55
CA ALA A 22 66.52 -31.03 8.00
C ALA A 22 65.36 -31.55 8.86
N ALA A 23 64.55 -30.61 9.35
CA ALA A 23 63.09 -30.74 9.26
C ALA A 23 62.49 -29.35 9.15
N ALA A 24 62.27 -28.89 7.91
CA ALA A 24 61.42 -27.74 7.64
C ALA A 24 60.03 -28.06 8.20
N ALA A 25 59.67 -27.44 9.32
CA ALA A 25 58.35 -27.57 9.92
C ALA A 25 57.32 -26.97 8.95
N ALA A 26 56.64 -27.85 8.21
CA ALA A 26 55.54 -27.46 7.34
C ALA A 26 54.45 -26.75 8.16
N PRO A 27 53.90 -25.62 7.68
CA PRO A 27 52.98 -24.82 8.45
C PRO A 27 51.68 -25.58 8.74
N SER A 28 51.26 -25.55 10.01
CA SER A 28 50.04 -26.19 10.52
C SER A 28 48.76 -25.50 10.03
N SER A 29 48.50 -25.57 8.73
CA SER A 29 47.40 -24.90 8.02
C SER A 29 46.03 -25.61 8.18
N SER A 30 46.00 -26.88 8.58
CA SER A 30 44.79 -27.72 8.50
C SER A 30 43.73 -27.48 9.58
N ARG A 31 44.09 -26.92 10.74
CA ARG A 31 43.11 -26.65 11.82
C ARG A 31 42.28 -25.39 11.56
N SER A 32 42.89 -24.36 10.96
CA SER A 32 42.19 -23.10 10.66
C SER A 32 41.12 -23.29 9.58
N PHE A 33 41.42 -24.05 8.53
CA PHE A 33 40.49 -24.32 7.43
C PHE A 33 39.21 -25.04 7.88
N LYS A 34 39.32 -26.00 8.83
CA LYS A 34 38.15 -26.71 9.39
C LYS A 34 37.23 -25.80 10.21
N ILE A 35 37.79 -24.83 10.93
CA ILE A 35 37.02 -23.86 11.71
C ILE A 35 36.28 -22.91 10.77
N VAL A 36 36.95 -22.42 9.72
CA VAL A 36 36.33 -21.55 8.70
C VAL A 36 35.21 -22.27 7.96
N PHE A 37 35.40 -23.53 7.57
CA PHE A 37 34.34 -24.27 6.88
C PHE A 37 33.12 -24.53 7.79
N ARG A 38 33.34 -24.82 9.07
CA ARG A 38 32.26 -24.97 10.07
C ARG A 38 31.52 -23.66 10.33
N SER A 39 32.23 -22.53 10.40
CA SER A 39 31.58 -21.23 10.58
C SER A 39 30.78 -20.82 9.35
N MET A 40 31.29 -21.06 8.14
CA MET A 40 30.57 -20.82 6.89
C MET A 40 29.30 -21.69 6.79
N GLN A 41 29.39 -22.97 7.14
CA GLN A 41 28.22 -23.87 7.16
C GLN A 41 27.16 -23.39 8.18
N SER A 42 27.59 -22.98 9.37
CA SER A 42 26.70 -22.40 10.39
C SER A 42 26.01 -21.13 9.89
N LEU A 43 26.77 -20.24 9.23
CA LEU A 43 26.23 -19.00 8.66
C LEU A 43 25.19 -19.29 7.57
N VAL A 44 25.47 -20.23 6.67
CA VAL A 44 24.53 -20.62 5.60
C VAL A 44 23.25 -21.20 6.19
N LEU A 45 23.35 -22.07 7.20
CA LEU A 45 22.18 -22.63 7.89
C LEU A 45 21.36 -21.51 8.56
N LEU A 46 22.03 -20.56 9.23
CA LEU A 46 21.37 -19.42 9.86
C LEU A 46 20.61 -18.56 8.85
N VAL A 47 21.22 -18.23 7.70
CA VAL A 47 20.57 -17.46 6.62
C VAL A 47 19.35 -18.21 6.09
N PHE A 48 19.44 -19.53 5.91
CA PHE A 48 18.31 -20.34 5.46
C PHE A 48 17.16 -20.34 6.48
N LEU A 49 17.46 -20.49 7.76
CA LEU A 49 16.46 -20.42 8.83
C LEU A 49 15.78 -19.05 8.90
N ILE A 50 16.55 -17.97 8.80
CA ILE A 50 16.02 -16.60 8.74
C ILE A 50 15.11 -16.44 7.51
N GLY A 51 15.54 -16.91 6.34
CA GLY A 51 14.76 -16.88 5.11
C GLY A 51 13.44 -17.64 5.23
N ALA A 52 13.45 -18.81 5.86
CA ALA A 52 12.25 -19.60 6.13
C ALA A 52 11.27 -18.84 7.03
N VAL A 53 11.75 -18.26 8.13
CA VAL A 53 10.92 -17.45 9.05
C VAL A 53 10.31 -16.25 8.33
N ILE A 54 11.08 -15.52 7.52
CA ILE A 54 10.57 -14.38 6.74
C ILE A 54 9.51 -14.82 5.74
N THR A 55 9.71 -15.98 5.09
CA THR A 55 8.76 -16.51 4.10
C THR A 55 7.44 -16.90 4.77
N VAL A 56 7.50 -17.60 5.90
CA VAL A 56 6.31 -17.95 6.70
C VAL A 56 5.61 -16.70 7.21
N ALA A 57 6.35 -15.72 7.73
CA ALA A 57 5.79 -14.44 8.18
C ALA A 57 5.06 -13.73 7.03
N ARG A 58 5.64 -13.69 5.82
CA ARG A 58 4.98 -13.12 4.64
C ARG A 58 3.72 -13.89 4.23
N LEU A 59 3.71 -15.21 4.38
CA LEU A 59 2.54 -16.03 4.08
C LEU A 59 1.36 -15.70 5.02
N ILE A 60 1.65 -15.47 6.30
CA ILE A 60 0.65 -15.19 7.34
C ILE A 60 0.18 -13.72 7.28
N LEU A 61 1.09 -12.79 6.99
CA LEU A 61 0.87 -11.35 7.02
C LEU A 61 0.47 -10.75 5.66
N ASN A 62 -0.09 -11.54 4.74
CA ASN A 62 -0.57 -11.03 3.46
C ASN A 62 -2.06 -10.68 3.55
N PRO A 63 -2.42 -9.42 3.85
CA PRO A 63 -3.82 -9.04 3.98
C PRO A 63 -4.51 -9.10 2.63
N ARG A 64 -5.77 -9.55 2.64
CA ARG A 64 -6.67 -9.46 1.50
C ARG A 64 -7.31 -8.08 1.44
N PRO A 65 -7.57 -7.53 0.25
CA PRO A 65 -8.25 -6.25 0.13
C PRO A 65 -9.69 -6.38 0.64
N PRO A 66 -10.25 -5.35 1.31
CA PRO A 66 -11.66 -5.35 1.69
C PRO A 66 -12.56 -5.42 0.45
N ALA A 67 -13.67 -6.15 0.54
CA ALA A 67 -14.69 -6.13 -0.50
C ALA A 67 -15.54 -4.86 -0.36
N PHE A 68 -15.92 -4.25 -1.47
CA PHE A 68 -16.77 -3.06 -1.46
C PHE A 68 -18.04 -3.33 -2.27
N ARG A 69 -19.17 -2.94 -1.69
CA ARG A 69 -20.47 -2.92 -2.34
C ARG A 69 -20.97 -1.48 -2.40
N LEU A 70 -21.39 -1.06 -3.58
CA LEU A 70 -22.04 0.22 -3.79
C LEU A 70 -23.53 0.06 -3.49
N ASP A 71 -24.01 0.64 -2.39
CA ASP A 71 -25.40 0.49 -1.96
C ASP A 71 -26.32 1.51 -2.62
N SER A 72 -25.85 2.75 -2.74
CA SER A 72 -26.59 3.81 -3.43
C SER A 72 -25.66 4.85 -4.03
N LEU A 73 -26.09 5.40 -5.16
CA LEU A 73 -25.48 6.53 -5.83
C LEU A 73 -26.58 7.54 -6.10
N SER A 74 -26.43 8.74 -5.53
CA SER A 74 -27.33 9.86 -5.71
C SER A 74 -26.55 11.03 -6.29
N LEU A 75 -26.98 11.50 -7.46
CA LEU A 75 -26.49 12.72 -8.11
C LEU A 75 -27.52 13.81 -7.90
N SER A 76 -27.12 14.97 -7.39
CA SER A 76 -28.02 16.12 -7.16
C SER A 76 -27.48 17.35 -7.87
N GLY A 77 -28.37 18.27 -8.25
CA GLY A 77 -27.99 19.52 -8.91
C GLY A 77 -27.67 19.35 -10.41
N LEU A 78 -28.38 18.45 -11.09
CA LEU A 78 -28.31 18.30 -12.55
C LEU A 78 -28.96 19.55 -13.21
N PRO A 79 -28.29 20.24 -14.15
CA PRO A 79 -28.81 21.42 -14.83
C PRO A 79 -30.02 21.06 -15.71
N ASN A 80 -31.03 21.95 -15.72
CA ASN A 80 -32.18 21.85 -16.61
C ASN A 80 -31.80 22.40 -17.99
N VAL A 81 -32.16 21.71 -19.08
CA VAL A 81 -31.86 22.15 -20.46
C VAL A 81 -32.65 23.42 -20.83
N SER A 82 -33.71 23.75 -20.08
CA SER A 82 -34.67 24.79 -20.45
C SER A 82 -34.54 26.13 -19.69
N ASP A 83 -33.79 26.20 -18.59
CA ASP A 83 -33.75 27.40 -17.74
C ASP A 83 -32.32 27.97 -17.60
N ALA A 84 -31.94 28.81 -18.55
CA ALA A 84 -30.65 29.51 -18.58
C ALA A 84 -30.57 30.72 -17.62
N SER A 85 -31.59 30.97 -16.80
CA SER A 85 -31.75 32.23 -16.03
C SER A 85 -31.45 32.13 -14.53
N SER A 86 -31.14 30.95 -13.98
CA SER A 86 -30.77 30.78 -12.57
C SER A 86 -29.31 30.30 -12.41
N PRO A 87 -28.63 30.64 -11.30
CA PRO A 87 -27.29 30.10 -11.04
C PRO A 87 -27.35 28.57 -11.01
N PRO A 88 -26.43 27.85 -11.68
CA PRO A 88 -26.48 26.40 -11.75
C PRO A 88 -26.45 25.82 -10.34
N PRO A 89 -27.39 24.91 -10.00
CA PRO A 89 -27.42 24.29 -8.68
C PRO A 89 -26.08 23.61 -8.40
N LYS A 90 -25.64 23.65 -7.14
CA LYS A 90 -24.39 22.98 -6.73
C LYS A 90 -24.55 21.49 -7.01
N PHE A 91 -23.75 20.97 -7.93
CA PHE A 91 -23.74 19.55 -8.22
C PHE A 91 -23.10 18.82 -7.05
N ASP A 92 -23.83 17.87 -6.47
CA ASP A 92 -23.35 17.08 -5.35
C ASP A 92 -23.50 15.59 -5.66
N VAL A 93 -22.45 14.84 -5.38
CA VAL A 93 -22.41 13.39 -5.53
C VAL A 93 -22.42 12.77 -4.15
N ARG A 94 -23.42 11.94 -3.89
CA ARG A 94 -23.55 11.18 -2.64
C ARG A 94 -23.50 9.70 -2.96
N ILE A 95 -22.54 9.01 -2.35
CA ILE A 95 -22.32 7.58 -2.54
C ILE A 95 -22.37 6.90 -1.18
N ARG A 96 -23.19 5.85 -1.06
CA ARG A 96 -23.14 4.95 0.11
C ARG A 96 -22.48 3.65 -0.28
N LEU A 97 -21.46 3.28 0.48
CA LEU A 97 -20.67 2.09 0.27
C LEU A 97 -20.71 1.24 1.54
N THR A 98 -20.84 -0.06 1.35
CA THR A 98 -20.58 -1.05 2.39
C THR A 98 -19.24 -1.71 2.10
N ALA A 99 -18.29 -1.53 3.01
CA ALA A 99 -17.05 -2.27 2.99
C ALA A 99 -17.15 -3.50 3.89
N THR A 100 -16.65 -4.63 3.40
CA THR A 100 -16.61 -5.90 4.12
C THR A 100 -15.17 -6.33 4.27
N ASN A 101 -14.75 -6.61 5.50
CA ASN A 101 -13.40 -7.06 5.78
C ASN A 101 -13.30 -8.60 5.68
N PRO A 102 -12.67 -9.18 4.65
CA PRO A 102 -12.51 -10.63 4.53
C PRO A 102 -11.43 -11.19 5.46
N ASN A 103 -10.62 -10.33 6.09
CA ASN A 103 -9.52 -10.76 6.93
C ASN A 103 -10.04 -11.18 8.30
N LYS A 104 -9.68 -12.41 8.68
CA LYS A 104 -10.08 -13.00 9.96
C LYS A 104 -9.23 -12.54 11.14
N LYS A 105 -8.07 -11.94 10.87
CA LYS A 105 -7.04 -11.59 11.86
C LYS A 105 -6.68 -10.11 11.85
N PHE A 106 -7.12 -9.35 10.85
CA PHE A 106 -6.72 -7.95 10.72
C PHE A 106 -7.98 -7.10 10.76
N GLY A 107 -8.01 -6.10 11.63
CA GLY A 107 -8.93 -4.97 11.49
C GLY A 107 -8.48 -4.09 10.33
N VAL A 108 -9.44 -3.44 9.67
CA VAL A 108 -9.18 -2.52 8.56
C VAL A 108 -9.69 -1.15 8.92
N VAL A 109 -8.81 -0.16 8.89
CA VAL A 109 -9.18 1.25 8.94
C VAL A 109 -9.25 1.77 7.52
N ILE A 110 -10.41 2.29 7.14
CA ILE A 110 -10.62 2.98 5.86
C ILE A 110 -10.38 4.47 6.09
N GLY A 111 -9.46 5.03 5.30
CA GLY A 111 -9.09 6.44 5.33
C GLY A 111 -9.42 7.14 4.01
N GLY A 112 -8.56 8.09 3.62
CA GLY A 112 -8.75 8.98 2.48
C GLY A 112 -9.31 8.29 1.24
N VAL A 113 -10.44 8.81 0.74
CA VAL A 113 -11.14 8.32 -0.45
C VAL A 113 -11.02 9.36 -1.54
N ASN A 114 -10.41 8.97 -2.66
CA ASN A 114 -10.39 9.77 -3.89
C ASN A 114 -11.40 9.19 -4.87
N LEU A 115 -12.39 9.99 -5.27
CA LEU A 115 -13.44 9.56 -6.18
C LEU A 115 -13.14 9.99 -7.61
N CYS A 116 -13.45 9.11 -8.56
CA CYS A 116 -13.43 9.36 -9.99
C CYS A 116 -14.71 8.80 -10.62
N LEU A 117 -15.43 9.63 -11.38
CA LEU A 117 -16.60 9.20 -12.15
C LEU A 117 -16.26 9.17 -13.65
N ALA A 118 -16.67 8.10 -14.32
CA ALA A 118 -16.45 7.87 -15.74
C ALA A 118 -17.72 7.35 -16.41
N LEU A 119 -18.19 8.05 -17.45
CA LEU A 119 -19.31 7.59 -18.28
C LEU A 119 -18.82 6.62 -19.37
N ILE A 120 -17.58 6.82 -19.81
CA ILE A 120 -16.92 5.98 -20.80
C ILE A 120 -15.79 5.24 -20.07
N PRO A 121 -15.64 3.91 -20.23
CA PRO A 121 -14.75 3.06 -19.44
C PRO A 121 -13.25 3.42 -19.49
N SER A 122 -12.84 4.38 -20.31
CA SER A 122 -11.44 4.69 -20.57
C SER A 122 -10.95 6.04 -20.02
N LYS A 123 -11.83 6.94 -19.55
CA LYS A 123 -11.38 8.27 -19.07
C LYS A 123 -12.08 8.70 -17.79
N CYS A 124 -11.29 9.00 -16.77
CA CYS A 124 -11.75 9.69 -15.57
C CYS A 124 -12.18 11.10 -15.97
N GLN A 125 -13.48 11.37 -16.00
CA GLN A 125 -14.00 12.67 -16.45
C GLN A 125 -14.16 13.63 -15.27
N LEU A 126 -14.52 13.09 -14.11
CA LEU A 126 -14.83 13.87 -12.93
C LEU A 126 -13.98 13.40 -11.77
N ARG A 127 -13.07 14.26 -11.31
CA ARG A 127 -12.39 14.12 -10.03
C ARG A 127 -13.01 15.15 -9.09
N PRO A 128 -14.15 14.85 -8.45
CA PRO A 128 -14.68 15.76 -7.46
C PRO A 128 -13.60 15.94 -6.39
N SER A 129 -13.25 17.20 -6.18
CA SER A 129 -12.21 17.54 -5.23
C SER A 129 -12.79 17.28 -3.85
N SER A 130 -12.16 16.39 -3.11
CA SER A 130 -12.40 16.21 -1.68
C SER A 130 -11.85 17.42 -0.91
N HIS A 131 -12.15 18.65 -1.36
CA HIS A 131 -11.70 19.87 -0.71
C HIS A 131 -12.64 20.17 0.45
N ASN A 132 -12.05 20.21 1.64
CA ASN A 132 -12.57 20.76 2.89
C ASN A 132 -13.36 19.84 3.83
N ASN A 133 -13.74 18.63 3.42
CA ASN A 133 -13.97 17.60 4.41
C ASN A 133 -12.79 16.64 4.34
N LYS A 134 -11.80 16.89 5.20
CA LYS A 134 -11.10 15.80 5.87
C LYS A 134 -12.25 14.94 6.41
N SER A 135 -12.68 13.93 5.64
CA SER A 135 -13.56 12.88 6.14
C SER A 135 -12.70 12.12 7.13
N SER A 136 -12.49 12.78 8.28
CA SER A 136 -11.52 12.48 9.32
C SER A 136 -12.06 11.39 10.23
N SER A 137 -13.26 10.89 9.94
CA SER A 137 -13.73 9.63 10.48
C SER A 137 -13.02 8.53 9.70
N GLU A 138 -11.79 8.24 10.12
CA GLU A 138 -11.23 6.91 9.90
C GLU A 138 -12.31 5.89 10.29
N HIS A 139 -12.78 5.12 9.30
CA HIS A 139 -13.84 4.15 9.54
C HIS A 139 -13.19 2.81 9.89
N TYR A 140 -13.24 2.45 11.17
CA TYR A 140 -12.71 1.19 11.65
C TYR A 140 -13.70 0.06 11.39
N ILE A 141 -13.25 -0.95 10.65
CA ILE A 141 -13.98 -2.19 10.41
C ILE A 141 -13.24 -3.31 11.14
N GLY A 142 -13.90 -3.84 12.16
CA GLY A 142 -13.40 -4.98 12.92
C GLY A 142 -13.23 -6.24 12.07
N GLU A 143 -12.65 -7.27 12.67
CA GLU A 143 -12.42 -8.56 12.02
C GLU A 143 -13.74 -9.21 11.58
N ARG A 144 -13.81 -9.65 10.31
CA ARG A 144 -15.03 -10.21 9.68
C ARG A 144 -16.29 -9.34 9.79
N ARG A 145 -16.15 -8.04 10.01
CA ARG A 145 -17.28 -7.12 10.05
C ARG A 145 -17.45 -6.41 8.70
N HIS A 146 -18.65 -5.90 8.52
CA HIS A 146 -18.96 -4.93 7.49
C HIS A 146 -19.14 -3.56 8.14
N GLY A 147 -18.89 -2.50 7.38
CA GLY A 147 -19.11 -1.13 7.78
C GLY A 147 -19.63 -0.33 6.60
N SER A 148 -20.71 0.40 6.80
CA SER A 148 -21.27 1.30 5.80
C SER A 148 -20.76 2.72 6.03
N PHE A 149 -20.33 3.39 4.98
CA PHE A 149 -19.93 4.79 5.04
C PHE A 149 -20.45 5.56 3.84
N GLU A 150 -20.71 6.85 4.06
CA GLU A 150 -21.23 7.76 3.05
C GLU A 150 -20.13 8.72 2.60
N VAL A 151 -19.86 8.73 1.30
CA VAL A 151 -18.92 9.65 0.66
C VAL A 151 -19.72 10.74 -0.03
N LYS A 152 -19.53 11.98 0.41
CA LYS A 152 -20.07 13.16 -0.25
C LYS A 152 -18.95 13.86 -0.98
N ALA A 153 -19.14 14.11 -2.27
CA ALA A 153 -18.15 14.73 -3.11
C ALA A 153 -18.82 15.82 -3.95
N SER A 154 -18.31 17.03 -3.86
CA SER A 154 -18.74 18.14 -4.72
C SER A 154 -17.62 18.40 -5.75
N PRO A 155 -17.93 18.60 -7.04
CA PRO A 155 -16.95 19.04 -8.02
C PRO A 155 -16.41 20.39 -7.56
N SER A 156 -15.10 20.49 -7.34
CA SER A 156 -14.51 21.82 -7.22
C SER A 156 -14.43 22.43 -8.61
N PRO A 157 -14.81 23.70 -8.78
CA PRO A 157 -14.43 24.44 -9.97
C PRO A 157 -12.91 24.48 -10.02
N GLY A 158 -12.31 23.70 -10.93
CA GLY A 158 -10.87 23.69 -11.09
C GLY A 158 -10.38 25.13 -11.30
N ARG A 159 -9.34 25.55 -10.57
CA ARG A 159 -8.70 26.89 -10.72
C ARG A 159 -7.96 27.06 -12.06
N GLY A 160 -8.28 26.26 -13.08
CA GLY A 160 -7.69 26.28 -14.40
C GLY A 160 -8.76 26.45 -15.48
N ARG A 161 -8.54 27.42 -16.38
CA ARG A 161 -9.42 27.78 -17.51
C ARG A 161 -9.77 26.62 -18.46
N ARG A 162 -9.05 25.49 -18.37
CA ARG A 162 -9.24 24.27 -19.19
C ARG A 162 -10.22 23.23 -18.60
N SER A 163 -10.50 23.25 -17.29
CA SER A 163 -11.29 22.18 -16.64
C SER A 163 -12.80 22.39 -16.64
N LYS A 164 -13.30 23.61 -16.92
CA LYS A 164 -14.73 23.90 -16.85
C LYS A 164 -15.54 23.22 -17.97
N ARG A 165 -14.94 23.00 -19.15
CA ARG A 165 -15.65 22.43 -20.31
C ARG A 165 -15.95 20.93 -20.19
N SER A 166 -15.12 20.16 -19.49
CA SER A 166 -15.36 18.71 -19.35
C SER A 166 -16.59 18.41 -18.50
N PHE A 167 -16.86 19.24 -17.48
CA PHE A 167 -17.98 19.01 -16.56
C PHE A 167 -19.36 19.17 -17.20
N GLN A 168 -19.58 20.24 -17.96
CA GLN A 168 -20.87 20.51 -18.61
C GLN A 168 -21.20 19.45 -19.67
N PHE A 169 -20.22 19.09 -20.50
CA PHE A 169 -20.40 18.12 -21.58
C PHE A 169 -20.86 16.74 -21.06
N THR A 170 -20.29 16.30 -19.93
CA THR A 170 -20.62 15.01 -19.31
C THR A 170 -22.07 14.97 -18.81
N VAL A 171 -22.58 16.07 -18.27
CA VAL A 171 -23.94 16.10 -17.70
C VAL A 171 -25.00 16.20 -18.78
N ASP A 172 -24.76 16.98 -19.83
CA ASP A 172 -25.67 17.09 -20.96
C ASP A 172 -25.81 15.76 -21.72
N GLU A 173 -24.72 14.97 -21.81
CA GLU A 173 -24.74 13.64 -22.43
C GLU A 173 -25.57 12.63 -21.61
N LEU A 174 -25.43 12.65 -20.27
CA LEU A 174 -26.27 11.85 -19.35
C LEU A 174 -27.75 12.21 -19.50
N LEU A 175 -28.07 13.50 -19.58
CA LEU A 175 -29.44 14.00 -19.71
C LEU A 175 -30.06 13.63 -21.06
N ARG A 176 -29.29 13.70 -22.15
CA ARG A 176 -29.79 13.41 -23.51
C ARG A 176 -30.14 11.95 -23.75
N LYS A 177 -29.46 11.01 -23.09
CA LYS A 177 -29.63 9.56 -23.34
C LYS A 177 -30.53 8.85 -22.31
N GLY A 178 -30.94 9.53 -21.24
CA GLY A 178 -32.00 9.07 -20.32
C GLY A 178 -31.67 7.88 -19.40
N SER A 179 -30.71 7.04 -19.76
CA SER A 179 -30.11 6.01 -18.90
C SER A 179 -28.79 5.55 -19.50
N GLU A 180 -27.66 6.04 -18.97
CA GLU A 180 -26.35 5.54 -19.37
C GLU A 180 -25.74 4.63 -18.30
N VAL A 181 -24.93 3.70 -18.81
CA VAL A 181 -24.10 2.75 -18.08
C VAL A 181 -22.90 3.54 -17.54
N MET A 182 -22.94 3.89 -16.26
CA MET A 182 -21.90 4.65 -15.59
C MET A 182 -20.89 3.72 -14.92
N SER A 183 -19.61 4.13 -14.89
CA SER A 183 -18.57 3.47 -14.11
C SER A 183 -18.03 4.42 -13.03
N VAL A 184 -17.87 3.89 -11.83
CA VAL A 184 -17.34 4.62 -10.68
C VAL A 184 -16.04 3.98 -10.24
N LYS A 185 -14.99 4.79 -10.16
CA LYS A 185 -13.66 4.35 -9.71
C LYS A 185 -13.26 5.13 -8.48
N MET A 186 -12.80 4.45 -7.44
CA MET A 186 -12.32 5.06 -6.21
C MET A 186 -10.92 4.55 -5.90
N ASP A 187 -10.10 5.42 -5.33
CA ASP A 187 -8.84 5.06 -4.71
C ASP A 187 -8.96 5.30 -3.20
N VAL A 188 -8.88 4.23 -2.44
CA VAL A 188 -9.17 4.19 -1.02
C VAL A 188 -7.91 3.83 -0.26
N SER A 189 -7.51 4.70 0.66
CA SER A 189 -6.42 4.41 1.59
C SER A 189 -6.90 3.44 2.67
N VAL A 190 -6.18 2.35 2.88
CA VAL A 190 -6.49 1.34 3.90
C VAL A 190 -5.30 1.13 4.83
N LYS A 191 -5.59 0.88 6.11
CA LYS A 191 -4.59 0.53 7.11
C LYS A 191 -5.03 -0.74 7.83
N PHE A 192 -4.24 -1.80 7.69
CA PHE A 192 -4.44 -3.07 8.35
C PHE A 192 -3.79 -3.03 9.73
N MET A 193 -4.54 -3.39 10.76
CA MET A 193 -4.11 -3.37 12.16
C MET A 193 -4.38 -4.74 12.79
N HIS A 194 -3.41 -5.25 13.56
CA HIS A 194 -3.57 -6.50 14.30
C HIS A 194 -2.71 -6.46 15.56
N ALA A 195 -3.35 -6.32 16.72
CA ALA A 195 -2.75 -6.40 18.05
C ALA A 195 -1.30 -5.85 18.11
N TYR A 196 -0.31 -6.74 18.28
CA TYR A 196 1.10 -6.43 18.47
C TYR A 196 1.91 -6.27 17.17
N TRP A 197 1.30 -6.50 16.01
CA TRP A 197 1.99 -6.39 14.72
C TRP A 197 1.99 -4.94 14.22
N PRO A 198 3.10 -4.50 13.60
CA PRO A 198 3.15 -3.19 12.94
C PRO A 198 2.02 -3.03 11.93
N SER A 199 1.35 -1.88 11.95
CA SER A 199 0.26 -1.62 11.00
C SER A 199 0.80 -1.55 9.57
N LYS A 200 0.13 -2.20 8.62
CA LYS A 200 0.47 -2.13 7.19
C LYS A 200 -0.48 -1.17 6.49
N ARG A 201 0.05 -0.15 5.84
CA ARG A 201 -0.74 0.78 4.99
C ARG A 201 -0.73 0.30 3.55
N GLY A 202 -1.80 0.59 2.82
CA GLY A 202 -1.91 0.35 1.39
C GLY A 202 -2.99 1.23 0.77
N SER A 203 -3.05 1.23 -0.55
CA SER A 203 -4.14 1.83 -1.32
C SER A 203 -4.84 0.74 -2.12
N VAL A 204 -6.14 0.91 -2.29
CA VAL A 204 -7.01 -0.04 -2.94
C VAL A 204 -7.84 0.71 -3.98
N VAL A 205 -7.79 0.21 -5.21
CA VAL A 205 -8.61 0.70 -6.31
C VAL A 205 -9.90 -0.10 -6.34
N VAL A 206 -11.01 0.59 -6.14
CA VAL A 206 -12.38 0.06 -6.23
C VAL A 206 -12.99 0.52 -7.55
N GLU A 207 -13.55 -0.40 -8.31
CA GLU A 207 -14.15 -0.12 -9.62
C GLU A 207 -15.53 -0.80 -9.70
N CYS A 208 -16.57 0.04 -9.72
CA CYS A 208 -17.97 -0.38 -9.87
C CYS A 208 -18.37 -0.07 -11.32
N LYS A 209 -18.47 -1.11 -12.16
CA LYS A 209 -18.84 -0.98 -13.57
C LYS A 209 -20.34 -1.13 -13.76
N ASP A 210 -20.82 -0.74 -14.94
CA ASP A 210 -22.19 -0.94 -15.41
C ASP A 210 -23.29 -0.56 -14.42
N LEU A 211 -23.21 0.67 -13.90
CA LEU A 211 -24.18 1.24 -12.99
C LEU A 211 -25.25 1.97 -13.80
N ARG A 212 -26.49 1.50 -13.73
CA ARG A 212 -27.62 2.19 -14.37
C ARG A 212 -28.15 3.26 -13.45
N VAL A 213 -27.96 4.52 -13.83
CA VAL A 213 -28.51 5.65 -13.09
C VAL A 213 -29.80 6.09 -13.77
N GLY A 214 -30.88 6.15 -12.99
CA GLY A 214 -32.16 6.68 -13.39
C GLY A 214 -32.27 8.14 -12.99
N LEU A 215 -32.59 8.99 -13.96
CA LEU A 215 -32.89 10.39 -13.70
C LEU A 215 -34.35 10.51 -13.25
N SER A 216 -34.56 11.11 -12.07
CA SER A 216 -35.89 11.52 -11.60
C SER A 216 -36.21 12.92 -12.14
N SER A 217 -37.50 13.24 -12.28
CA SER A 217 -38.00 14.57 -12.66
C SER A 217 -37.57 15.68 -11.69
N THR A 218 -37.12 15.31 -10.49
CA THR A 218 -36.64 16.21 -9.43
C THR A 218 -35.13 16.51 -9.50
N HIS A 219 -34.47 16.33 -10.65
CA HIS A 219 -33.02 16.56 -10.82
C HIS A 219 -32.12 15.71 -9.90
N ILE A 220 -32.63 14.55 -9.48
CA ILE A 220 -31.92 13.58 -8.66
C ILE A 220 -31.73 12.31 -9.48
N GLY A 221 -30.48 11.90 -9.67
CA GLY A 221 -30.13 10.64 -10.32
C GLY A 221 -29.88 9.55 -9.29
N ASN A 222 -30.68 8.48 -9.29
CA ASN A 222 -30.55 7.35 -8.36
C ASN A 222 -30.17 6.06 -9.09
N LEU A 223 -29.42 5.18 -8.42
CA LEU A 223 -29.10 3.85 -8.92
C LEU A 223 -30.38 3.00 -9.10
N LYS A 224 -30.63 2.48 -10.31
CA LYS A 224 -31.84 1.68 -10.59
C LYS A 224 -31.71 0.22 -10.18
N ASP A 225 -30.52 -0.35 -10.27
CA ASP A 225 -30.31 -1.80 -10.13
C ASP A 225 -30.06 -2.24 -8.66
N GLY A 226 -30.30 -1.35 -7.70
CA GLY A 226 -29.98 -1.60 -6.29
C GLY A 226 -28.46 -1.73 -6.06
N GLY A 227 -28.07 -2.27 -4.90
CA GLY A 227 -26.68 -2.29 -4.49
C GLY A 227 -25.82 -3.31 -5.23
N LYS A 228 -24.68 -2.90 -5.80
CA LYS A 228 -23.80 -3.70 -6.67
C LYS A 228 -22.42 -3.93 -6.08
N ASP A 229 -21.89 -5.14 -6.20
CA ASP A 229 -20.51 -5.44 -5.80
C ASP A 229 -19.49 -4.85 -6.77
N CYS A 230 -18.41 -4.30 -6.22
CA CYS A 230 -17.37 -3.63 -7.00
C CYS A 230 -16.12 -4.51 -7.10
N SER A 231 -15.39 -4.38 -8.21
CA SER A 231 -14.09 -5.00 -8.40
C SER A 231 -13.06 -4.25 -7.56
N VAL A 232 -12.21 -4.99 -6.84
CA VAL A 232 -11.24 -4.43 -5.91
C VAL A 232 -9.86 -5.00 -6.16
N ARG A 233 -8.85 -4.12 -6.26
CA ARG A 233 -7.44 -4.52 -6.34
C ARG A 233 -6.55 -3.59 -5.53
N PHE A 234 -5.44 -4.10 -5.01
CA PHE A 234 -4.39 -3.23 -4.49
C PHE A 234 -3.84 -2.37 -5.64
N ALA A 235 -3.57 -1.10 -5.32
CA ALA A 235 -3.02 -0.13 -6.26
C ALA A 235 -1.52 -0.36 -6.49
#